data_AF-A0A7K9W083-F1
#
_entry.id   AF-A0A7K9W083-F1
#
_cell.length_a   1.000
_cell.length_b   1.000
_cell.length_c   1.000
_cell.angle_alpha   90.00
_cell.angle_beta   90.00
_cell.angle_gamma   90.00
#
_symmetry.space_group_name_H-M   'P 1'
#
loop_
_entity.id
_entity.type
_entity.pdbx_description
1 polymer ?
#
loop_
_entity_poly.entity_id
_entity_poly.type
_entity_poly.pdbx_seq_one_letter_code
_entity_poly.pdbx_strand_id
1 'polypeptide(L)'
;YEACAEAAAWLRARLREPPRVALVCGSGLGALAQELSEPQSFDYADIPHFPRSTVQGHAGRLVVGRLGSAPCAVLQGRFHLYEGYSPAQVVVPVRALALVGVHTLVLTNAAGSLRPHLGPGHLLVIRDHIDLPGLAGRSPLVGPNDERFGPRFPAMTDAYDPGLRRLALALAPKELQARPGVYVGVGGPSYETPAECRLLRRLGADAVG
;
A
#
# COMPACT_ATOMS: atom_id res chain seq x y z
N TYR A 1 -12.11 -13.18 8.31
CA TYR A 1 -11.54 -14.02 7.24
C TYR A 1 -12.55 -14.25 6.12
N GLU A 2 -13.78 -14.68 6.41
CA GLU A 2 -14.77 -15.07 5.38
C GLU A 2 -14.97 -14.05 4.26
N ALA A 3 -15.13 -12.77 4.57
CA ALA A 3 -15.25 -11.71 3.54
C ALA A 3 -14.05 -11.67 2.56
N CYS A 4 -12.82 -11.84 3.08
CA CYS A 4 -11.62 -11.89 2.25
C CYS A 4 -11.53 -13.20 1.45
N ALA A 5 -12.00 -14.32 2.03
CA ALA A 5 -12.03 -15.62 1.38
C ALA A 5 -13.04 -15.66 0.22
N GLU A 6 -14.20 -15.03 0.39
CA GLU A 6 -15.20 -14.88 -0.67
C GLU A 6 -14.67 -14.04 -1.84
N ALA A 7 -14.05 -12.90 -1.54
CA ALA A 7 -13.37 -12.07 -2.54
C ALA A 7 -12.26 -12.84 -3.27
N ALA A 8 -11.43 -13.59 -2.53
CA ALA A 8 -10.37 -14.40 -3.10
C ALA A 8 -10.90 -15.54 -3.97
N ALA A 9 -12.00 -16.20 -3.57
CA ALA A 9 -12.65 -17.24 -4.37
C ALA A 9 -13.22 -16.66 -5.68
N TRP A 10 -13.88 -15.49 -5.59
CA TRP A 10 -14.39 -14.77 -6.75
C TRP A 10 -13.28 -14.45 -7.76
N LEU A 11 -12.12 -13.99 -7.27
CA LEU A 11 -10.94 -13.71 -8.09
C LEU A 11 -10.36 -14.98 -8.71
N ARG A 12 -10.10 -16.02 -7.92
CA ARG A 12 -9.52 -17.30 -8.41
C ARG A 12 -10.36 -17.93 -9.52
N ALA A 13 -11.68 -17.81 -9.46
CA ALA A 13 -12.56 -18.32 -10.51
C ALA A 13 -12.42 -17.60 -11.86
N ARG A 14 -11.79 -16.41 -11.90
CA ARG A 14 -11.69 -15.54 -13.08
C ARG A 14 -10.25 -15.27 -13.53
N LEU A 15 -9.28 -15.50 -12.66
CA LEU A 15 -7.86 -15.32 -12.96
C LEU A 15 -7.34 -16.48 -13.82
N ARG A 16 -6.53 -16.14 -14.83
CA ARG A 16 -5.80 -17.15 -15.64
C ARG A 16 -4.72 -17.84 -14.82
N GLU A 17 -4.00 -17.07 -14.01
CA GLU A 17 -2.99 -17.54 -13.07
C GLU A 17 -2.98 -16.65 -11.82
N PRO A 18 -2.58 -17.16 -10.64
CA PRO A 18 -2.51 -16.36 -9.44
C PRO A 18 -1.32 -15.38 -9.47
N PRO A 19 -1.52 -14.08 -9.15
CA PRO A 19 -0.42 -13.12 -9.01
C PRO A 19 0.49 -13.49 -7.83
N ARG A 20 1.78 -13.23 -8.00
CA ARG A 20 2.81 -13.44 -6.97
C ARG A 20 3.14 -12.15 -6.24
N VAL A 21 3.09 -11.03 -6.96
CA VAL A 21 3.36 -9.69 -6.46
C VAL A 21 2.09 -8.84 -6.58
N ALA A 22 1.77 -8.07 -5.55
CA ALA A 22 0.77 -7.02 -5.63
C ALA A 22 1.41 -5.65 -5.52
N LEU A 23 0.94 -4.69 -6.31
CA LEU A 23 1.36 -3.29 -6.29
C LEU A 23 0.15 -2.43 -5.96
N VAL A 24 0.25 -1.61 -4.92
CA VAL A 24 -0.77 -0.62 -4.56
C VAL A 24 -0.33 0.74 -5.06
N CYS A 25 -0.96 1.21 -6.14
CA CYS A 25 -0.60 2.47 -6.77
C CYS A 25 -1.15 3.67 -5.98
N GLY A 26 -0.28 4.65 -5.73
CA GLY A 26 -0.64 5.92 -5.10
C GLY A 26 -1.23 6.90 -6.10
N SER A 27 -1.62 8.07 -5.60
CA SER A 27 -2.02 9.19 -6.45
C SER A 27 -0.93 9.47 -7.48
N GLY A 28 -1.31 9.53 -8.77
CA GLY A 28 -0.38 9.76 -9.88
C GLY A 28 0.39 8.53 -10.38
N LEU A 29 0.27 7.37 -9.72
CA LEU A 29 1.02 6.14 -10.09
C LEU A 29 0.15 5.07 -10.75
N GLY A 30 -1.10 5.41 -11.09
CA GLY A 30 -2.06 4.50 -11.71
C GLY A 30 -1.68 4.05 -13.13
N ALA A 31 -0.81 4.78 -13.83
CA ALA A 31 -0.33 4.42 -15.16
C ALA A 31 0.44 3.10 -15.19
N LEU A 32 0.99 2.65 -14.06
CA LEU A 32 1.72 1.37 -13.95
C LEU A 32 0.89 0.16 -14.38
N ALA A 33 -0.44 0.21 -14.24
CA ALA A 33 -1.32 -0.85 -14.71
C ALA A 33 -1.30 -1.02 -16.23
N GLN A 34 -0.91 0.02 -16.99
CA GLN A 34 -0.83 0.01 -18.46
C GLN A 34 0.41 -0.73 -18.97
N GLU A 35 1.42 -0.90 -18.11
CA GLU A 35 2.66 -1.64 -18.42
C GLU A 35 2.48 -3.17 -18.32
N LEU A 36 1.31 -3.63 -17.83
CA LEU A 36 1.02 -5.05 -17.74
C LEU A 36 0.74 -5.65 -19.12
N SER A 37 1.48 -6.70 -19.46
CA SER A 37 1.13 -7.57 -20.58
C SER A 37 -0.01 -8.52 -20.18
N GLU A 38 -0.85 -8.87 -21.16
CA GLU A 38 -2.02 -9.74 -21.01
C GLU A 38 -3.00 -9.35 -19.87
N PRO A 39 -3.40 -8.07 -19.76
CA PRO A 39 -4.13 -7.60 -18.59
C PRO A 39 -5.57 -8.16 -18.52
N GLN A 40 -5.97 -8.57 -17.33
CA GLN A 40 -7.34 -8.78 -16.88
C GLN A 40 -7.70 -7.67 -15.91
N SER A 41 -8.76 -6.90 -16.20
CA SER A 41 -9.21 -5.81 -15.33
C SER A 41 -10.52 -6.18 -14.65
N PHE A 42 -10.61 -5.89 -13.36
CA PHE A 42 -11.80 -6.08 -12.53
C PHE A 42 -12.11 -4.77 -11.81
N ASP A 43 -13.32 -4.24 -11.96
CA ASP A 43 -13.75 -3.07 -11.21
C ASP A 43 -13.94 -3.46 -9.73
N TYR A 44 -13.53 -2.59 -8.81
CA TYR A 44 -13.67 -2.87 -7.37
C TYR A 44 -15.12 -3.12 -6.95
N ALA A 45 -16.09 -2.51 -7.66
CA ALA A 45 -17.51 -2.68 -7.39
C ALA A 45 -18.02 -4.10 -7.67
N ASP A 46 -17.34 -4.87 -8.52
CA ASP A 46 -17.72 -6.24 -8.87
C ASP A 46 -17.08 -7.29 -7.95
N ILE A 47 -16.03 -6.91 -7.23
CA ILE A 47 -15.31 -7.80 -6.33
C ILE A 47 -16.03 -7.77 -4.97
N PRO A 48 -16.50 -8.91 -4.45
CA PRO A 48 -17.16 -8.96 -3.15
C PRO A 48 -16.33 -8.29 -2.05
N HIS A 49 -16.98 -7.50 -1.20
CA HIS A 49 -16.39 -6.83 -0.03
C HIS A 49 -15.30 -5.79 -0.30
N PHE A 50 -14.94 -5.52 -1.57
CA PHE A 50 -14.03 -4.43 -1.87
C PHE A 50 -14.71 -3.07 -1.60
N PRO A 51 -14.00 -2.12 -0.97
CA PRO A 51 -14.50 -0.75 -0.84
C PRO A 51 -14.61 -0.05 -2.20
N ARG A 52 -15.38 1.05 -2.25
CA ARG A 52 -15.47 1.90 -3.44
C ARG A 52 -14.42 3.00 -3.37
N SER A 53 -13.72 3.23 -4.48
CA SER A 53 -12.74 4.32 -4.54
C SER A 53 -13.46 5.65 -4.77
N THR A 54 -13.25 6.66 -3.92
CA THR A 54 -13.92 7.97 -4.06
C THR A 54 -12.96 9.13 -4.35
N VAL A 55 -11.65 8.91 -4.22
CA VAL A 55 -10.62 9.93 -4.49
C VAL A 55 -10.38 10.13 -5.98
N GLN A 56 -10.27 11.38 -6.42
CA GLN A 56 -9.91 11.72 -7.79
C GLN A 56 -8.56 11.11 -8.19
N GLY A 57 -8.49 10.52 -9.38
CA GLY A 57 -7.28 9.85 -9.90
C GLY A 57 -7.13 8.39 -9.45
N HIS A 58 -8.04 7.86 -8.64
CA HIS A 58 -8.09 6.45 -8.28
C HIS A 58 -9.17 5.75 -9.11
N ALA A 59 -8.75 5.07 -10.18
CA ALA A 59 -9.65 4.45 -11.15
C ALA A 59 -10.59 3.39 -10.54
N GLY A 60 -10.21 2.79 -9.40
CA GLY A 60 -11.05 1.84 -8.69
C GLY A 60 -11.04 0.46 -9.34
N ARG A 61 -9.86 0.01 -9.81
CA ARG A 61 -9.70 -1.23 -10.58
C ARG A 61 -8.56 -2.08 -10.06
N LEU A 62 -8.77 -3.39 -10.05
CA LEU A 62 -7.72 -4.39 -9.91
C LEU A 62 -7.33 -4.86 -11.31
N VAL A 63 -6.09 -4.60 -11.71
CA VAL A 63 -5.56 -5.07 -13.00
C VAL A 63 -4.54 -6.17 -12.73
N VAL A 64 -4.76 -7.35 -13.28
CA VAL A 64 -3.84 -8.49 -13.14
C VAL A 64 -3.25 -8.81 -14.49
N GLY A 65 -1.94 -9.02 -14.56
CA GLY A 65 -1.24 -9.33 -15.81
C GLY A 65 0.21 -9.67 -15.50
N ARG A 66 1.11 -9.44 -16.44
CA ARG A 66 2.54 -9.73 -16.25
C ARG A 66 3.40 -8.49 -16.43
N LEU A 67 4.27 -8.21 -15.44
CA LEU A 67 5.41 -7.30 -15.59
C LEU A 67 6.64 -8.14 -15.90
N GLY A 68 7.08 -8.13 -17.16
CA GLY A 68 8.06 -9.11 -17.65
C GLY A 68 7.53 -10.54 -17.47
N SER A 69 8.28 -11.40 -16.79
CA SER A 69 7.86 -12.78 -16.50
C SER A 69 7.09 -12.94 -15.18
N ALA A 70 6.89 -11.86 -14.40
CA ALA A 70 6.26 -11.95 -13.09
C ALA A 70 4.74 -11.70 -13.19
N PRO A 71 3.89 -12.63 -12.72
CA PRO A 71 2.45 -12.39 -12.62
C PRO A 71 2.18 -11.43 -11.45
N CYS A 72 1.55 -10.30 -11.77
CA CYS A 72 1.37 -9.16 -10.90
C CYS A 72 -0.09 -8.73 -10.83
N ALA A 73 -0.51 -8.31 -9.64
CA ALA A 73 -1.75 -7.58 -9.42
C ALA A 73 -1.42 -6.11 -9.16
N VAL A 74 -2.10 -5.19 -9.84
CA VAL A 74 -1.98 -3.75 -9.64
C VAL A 74 -3.33 -3.21 -9.17
N LEU A 75 -3.37 -2.72 -7.93
CA LEU A 75 -4.50 -2.00 -7.37
C LEU A 75 -4.42 -0.55 -7.84
N GLN A 76 -5.19 -0.21 -8.88
CA GLN A 76 -5.23 1.10 -9.51
C GLN A 76 -6.13 2.05 -8.70
N GLY A 77 -5.53 2.55 -7.63
CA GLY A 77 -6.21 3.31 -6.59
C GLY A 77 -6.30 2.50 -5.29
N ARG A 78 -6.25 3.21 -4.17
CA ARG A 78 -6.41 2.66 -2.82
C ARG A 78 -7.54 3.37 -2.08
N PHE A 79 -7.80 2.88 -0.88
CA PHE A 79 -8.75 3.44 0.07
C PHE A 79 -7.99 4.07 1.24
N HIS A 80 -8.51 5.18 1.76
CA HIS A 80 -7.90 5.93 2.84
C HIS A 80 -8.83 6.05 4.03
N LEU A 81 -8.25 6.18 5.22
CA LEU A 81 -9.01 6.36 6.46
C LEU A 81 -9.79 7.68 6.51
N TYR A 82 -9.32 8.73 5.82
CA TYR A 82 -10.02 10.01 5.73
C TYR A 82 -11.29 9.95 4.86
N GLU A 83 -11.47 8.91 4.02
CA GLU A 83 -12.71 8.68 3.26
C GLU A 83 -13.84 8.13 4.16
N GLY A 84 -13.56 7.87 5.45
CA GLY A 84 -14.52 7.32 6.41
C GLY A 84 -14.48 5.80 6.53
N TYR A 85 -13.60 5.12 5.80
CA TYR A 85 -13.42 3.67 5.94
C TYR A 85 -12.76 3.30 7.27
N SER A 86 -13.20 2.18 7.83
CA SER A 86 -12.49 1.54 8.93
C SER A 86 -11.15 0.96 8.46
N PRO A 87 -10.12 0.87 9.34
CA PRO A 87 -8.86 0.22 8.99
C PRO A 87 -9.03 -1.22 8.47
N ALA A 88 -9.99 -1.96 9.02
CA ALA A 88 -10.31 -3.32 8.59
C ALA A 88 -10.82 -3.37 7.13
N GLN A 89 -11.65 -2.41 6.70
CA GLN A 89 -12.12 -2.30 5.32
C GLN A 89 -10.98 -1.94 4.36
N VAL A 90 -10.11 -1.00 4.73
CA VAL A 90 -8.98 -0.55 3.89
C VAL A 90 -8.05 -1.71 3.52
N VAL A 91 -7.84 -2.67 4.42
CA VAL A 91 -6.91 -3.80 4.19
C VAL A 91 -7.54 -5.04 3.55
N VAL A 92 -8.87 -5.04 3.28
CA VAL A 92 -9.54 -6.18 2.62
C VAL A 92 -8.88 -6.61 1.31
N PRO A 93 -8.52 -5.70 0.38
CA PRO A 93 -7.88 -6.08 -0.88
C PRO A 93 -6.55 -6.81 -0.67
N VAL A 94 -5.74 -6.32 0.26
CA VAL A 94 -4.42 -6.91 0.56
C VAL A 94 -4.61 -8.32 1.14
N ARG A 95 -5.54 -8.49 2.09
CA ARG A 95 -5.85 -9.82 2.66
C ARG A 95 -6.43 -10.77 1.63
N ALA A 96 -7.31 -10.31 0.76
CA ALA A 96 -7.87 -11.13 -0.32
C ALA A 96 -6.79 -11.57 -1.32
N LEU A 97 -5.91 -10.66 -1.75
CA LEU A 97 -4.79 -10.98 -2.65
C LEU A 97 -3.77 -11.93 -2.02
N ALA A 98 -3.49 -11.77 -0.72
CA ALA A 98 -2.67 -12.72 0.03
C ALA A 98 -3.29 -14.12 0.00
N LEU A 99 -4.61 -14.24 0.21
CA LEU A 99 -5.31 -15.51 0.06
C LEU A 99 -5.23 -16.03 -1.38
N VAL A 100 -5.33 -15.18 -2.41
CA VAL A 100 -5.20 -15.62 -3.82
C VAL A 100 -3.83 -16.26 -4.12
N GLY A 101 -2.75 -15.79 -3.48
CA GLY A 101 -1.39 -16.33 -3.66
C GLY A 101 -0.27 -15.29 -3.67
N VAL A 102 -0.59 -14.01 -3.44
CA VAL A 102 0.42 -12.94 -3.34
C VAL A 102 1.25 -13.12 -2.07
N HIS A 103 2.57 -13.05 -2.22
CA HIS A 103 3.52 -13.12 -1.11
C HIS A 103 4.48 -11.92 -1.08
N THR A 104 4.40 -11.02 -2.06
CA THR A 104 5.16 -9.76 -2.05
C THR A 104 4.22 -8.60 -2.33
N LEU A 105 4.25 -7.59 -1.46
CA LEU A 105 3.46 -6.38 -1.58
C LEU A 105 4.38 -5.18 -1.78
N VAL A 106 4.18 -4.44 -2.87
CA VAL A 106 4.85 -3.18 -3.15
C VAL A 106 3.85 -2.05 -2.93
N LEU A 107 4.12 -1.22 -1.93
CA LEU A 107 3.32 -0.05 -1.62
C LEU A 107 4.03 1.18 -2.16
N THR A 108 3.33 1.98 -2.98
CA THR A 108 3.78 3.32 -3.36
C THR A 108 2.93 4.36 -2.66
N ASN A 109 3.33 5.62 -2.56
CA ASN A 109 2.45 6.73 -2.19
C ASN A 109 3.11 8.05 -2.62
N ALA A 110 2.33 9.12 -2.63
CA ALA A 110 2.88 10.47 -2.59
C ALA A 110 2.98 10.91 -1.12
N ALA A 111 4.05 11.61 -0.76
CA ALA A 111 4.29 12.04 0.61
C ALA A 111 4.88 13.46 0.65
N GLY A 112 4.59 14.17 1.74
CA GLY A 112 5.26 15.42 2.07
C GLY A 112 6.66 15.14 2.64
N SER A 113 7.68 15.81 2.11
CA SER A 113 9.04 15.71 2.66
C SER A 113 9.15 16.49 3.97
N LEU A 114 9.64 15.84 5.02
CA LEU A 114 10.01 16.50 6.29
C LEU A 114 11.49 16.88 6.32
N ARG A 115 12.24 16.53 5.27
CA ARG A 115 13.65 16.89 5.09
C ARG A 115 13.74 18.16 4.23
N PRO A 116 14.19 19.31 4.78
CA PRO A 116 14.18 20.59 4.05
C PRO A 116 14.97 20.60 2.74
N HIS A 117 15.95 19.70 2.58
CA HIS A 117 16.81 19.59 1.41
C HIS A 117 16.30 18.57 0.36
N LEU A 118 15.22 17.83 0.66
CA LEU A 118 14.60 16.92 -0.30
C LEU A 118 13.31 17.54 -0.82
N GLY A 119 13.33 17.91 -2.09
CA GLY A 119 12.20 18.51 -2.79
C GLY A 119 11.37 17.46 -3.54
N PRO A 120 10.30 17.91 -4.23
CA PRO A 120 9.51 17.06 -5.10
C PRO A 120 10.36 16.32 -6.15
N GLY A 121 9.97 15.07 -6.46
CA GLY A 121 10.65 14.23 -7.46
C GLY A 121 11.70 13.28 -6.89
N HIS A 122 12.05 13.40 -5.61
CA HIS A 122 12.90 12.42 -4.93
C HIS A 122 12.13 11.15 -4.52
N LEU A 123 12.82 10.01 -4.53
CA LEU A 123 12.28 8.72 -4.10
C LEU A 123 12.73 8.38 -2.68
N LEU A 124 11.79 8.14 -1.77
CA LEU A 124 12.08 7.59 -0.45
C LEU A 124 11.74 6.09 -0.43
N VAL A 125 12.76 5.25 -0.24
CA VAL A 125 12.58 3.82 0.03
C VAL A 125 12.27 3.67 1.52
N ILE A 126 11.01 3.35 1.84
CA ILE A 126 10.57 3.26 3.23
C ILE A 126 11.34 2.15 3.93
N ARG A 127 12.07 2.52 4.98
CA ARG A 127 12.84 1.58 5.80
C ARG A 127 12.11 1.20 7.07
N ASP A 128 11.25 2.09 7.55
CA ASP A 128 10.48 1.95 8.78
C ASP A 128 9.31 2.94 8.76
N HIS A 129 8.38 2.79 9.70
CA HIS A 129 7.29 3.76 9.86
C HIS A 129 6.99 4.14 11.31
N ILE A 130 6.32 5.29 11.46
CA ILE A 130 5.63 5.69 12.67
C ILE A 130 4.13 5.67 12.35
N ASP A 131 3.38 4.76 12.96
CA ASP A 131 1.93 4.63 12.76
C ASP A 131 1.18 5.40 13.84
N LEU A 132 1.01 6.72 13.67
CA LEU A 132 0.31 7.55 14.66
C LEU A 132 -1.16 7.10 14.88
N PRO A 133 -1.95 6.78 13.84
CA PRO A 133 -3.27 6.18 14.03
C PRO A 133 -3.22 4.89 14.84
N GLY A 134 -2.26 4.00 14.56
CA GLY A 134 -2.07 2.75 15.29
C GLY A 134 -1.75 2.96 16.77
N LEU A 135 -0.87 3.91 17.09
CA LEU A 135 -0.55 4.29 18.48
C LEU A 135 -1.78 4.81 19.25
N ALA A 136 -2.75 5.41 18.56
CA ALA A 136 -4.02 5.85 19.12
C ALA A 136 -5.12 4.76 19.10
N GLY A 137 -4.78 3.51 18.76
CA GLY A 137 -5.73 2.39 18.72
C GLY A 137 -6.57 2.32 17.45
N ARG A 138 -6.19 3.02 16.37
CA ARG A 138 -6.86 2.94 15.06
C ARG A 138 -6.05 2.08 14.08
N SER A 139 -5.90 0.80 14.42
CA SER A 139 -5.15 -0.20 13.63
C SER A 139 -6.07 -1.24 12.97
N PRO A 140 -5.72 -1.82 11.80
CA PRO A 140 -6.47 -2.92 11.17
C PRO A 140 -6.40 -4.25 11.94
N LEU A 141 -5.64 -4.31 13.03
CA LEU A 141 -5.51 -5.48 13.91
C LEU A 141 -6.31 -5.35 15.22
N VAL A 142 -7.00 -4.22 15.43
CA VAL A 142 -7.90 -4.02 16.56
C VAL A 142 -9.13 -4.93 16.43
N GLY A 143 -9.55 -5.54 17.53
CA GLY A 143 -10.63 -6.54 17.57
C GLY A 143 -10.12 -7.98 17.70
N PRO A 144 -10.98 -8.98 17.46
CA PRO A 144 -10.61 -10.40 17.51
C PRO A 144 -9.52 -10.77 16.50
N ASN A 145 -8.61 -11.67 16.88
CA ASN A 145 -7.62 -12.22 15.95
C ASN A 145 -8.16 -13.46 15.25
N ASP A 146 -7.88 -13.59 13.96
CA ASP A 146 -8.14 -14.82 13.20
C ASP A 146 -6.79 -15.45 12.83
N GLU A 147 -6.47 -16.56 13.49
CA GLU A 147 -5.15 -17.21 13.39
C GLU A 147 -4.82 -17.71 11.98
N ARG A 148 -5.82 -17.83 11.10
CA ARG A 148 -5.63 -18.17 9.69
C ARG A 148 -4.88 -17.09 8.90
N PHE A 149 -4.84 -15.85 9.39
CA PHE A 149 -4.02 -14.78 8.79
C PHE A 149 -2.64 -14.65 9.44
N GLY A 150 -2.55 -14.89 10.75
CA GLY A 150 -1.30 -14.68 11.48
C GLY A 150 -1.47 -14.59 12.99
N PRO A 151 -0.36 -14.35 13.71
CA PRO A 151 -0.34 -14.31 15.16
C PRO A 151 -1.07 -13.09 15.71
N ARG A 152 -1.51 -13.17 16.97
CA ARG A 152 -2.16 -12.05 17.67
C ARG A 152 -1.27 -10.81 17.79
N PHE A 153 0.03 -11.01 17.99
CA PHE A 153 1.02 -9.96 18.20
C PHE A 153 2.16 -10.11 17.18
N PRO A 154 1.98 -9.63 15.93
CA PRO A 154 3.04 -9.69 14.94
C PRO A 154 4.18 -8.74 15.32
N ALA A 155 5.42 -9.20 15.18
CA ALA A 155 6.57 -8.32 15.24
C ALA A 155 6.60 -7.43 13.99
N MET A 156 6.93 -6.16 14.17
CA MET A 156 7.09 -5.20 13.06
C MET A 156 8.56 -5.01 12.66
N THR A 157 9.48 -5.73 13.31
CA THR A 157 10.88 -5.82 12.90
C THR A 157 10.93 -6.34 11.46
N ASP A 158 11.59 -5.60 10.59
CA ASP A 158 11.69 -5.91 9.16
C ASP A 158 10.34 -6.03 8.42
N ALA A 159 9.29 -5.32 8.88
CA ALA A 159 8.05 -5.15 8.13
C ALA A 159 8.28 -4.60 6.70
N TYR A 160 9.40 -3.89 6.50
CA TYR A 160 9.96 -3.55 5.20
C TYR A 160 11.21 -4.39 4.91
N ASP A 161 11.08 -5.37 4.02
CA ASP A 161 12.12 -6.37 3.75
C ASP A 161 13.49 -5.73 3.41
N PRO A 162 14.57 -6.06 4.14
CA PRO A 162 15.91 -5.53 3.87
C PRO A 162 16.44 -5.83 2.47
N GLY A 163 16.11 -6.99 1.89
CA GLY A 163 16.52 -7.38 0.55
C GLY A 163 15.86 -6.53 -0.53
N LEU A 164 14.53 -6.37 -0.47
CA LEU A 164 13.75 -5.53 -1.38
C LEU A 164 14.16 -4.07 -1.28
N ARG A 165 14.44 -3.55 -0.08
CA ARG A 165 14.95 -2.18 0.11
C ARG A 165 16.30 -1.97 -0.59
N ARG A 166 17.25 -2.91 -0.41
CA ARG A 166 18.56 -2.84 -1.10
C ARG A 166 18.39 -2.92 -2.61
N LEU A 167 17.53 -3.82 -3.09
CA LEU A 167 17.24 -3.96 -4.51
C LEU A 167 16.64 -2.67 -5.10
N ALA A 168 15.64 -2.08 -4.43
CA ALA A 168 15.01 -0.84 -4.88
C ALA A 168 16.02 0.32 -4.96
N LEU A 169 16.89 0.47 -3.95
CA LEU A 169 17.96 1.49 -3.96
C LEU A 169 18.98 1.26 -5.08
N ALA A 170 19.34 0.00 -5.35
CA ALA A 170 20.30 -0.34 -6.40
C ALA A 170 19.74 -0.15 -7.82
N LEU A 171 18.43 -0.36 -8.01
CA LEU A 171 17.74 -0.19 -9.29
C LEU A 171 17.28 1.24 -9.56
N ALA A 172 17.18 2.08 -8.54
CA ALA A 172 16.67 3.43 -8.70
C ALA A 172 17.57 4.28 -9.61
N PRO A 173 16.99 4.96 -10.62
CA PRO A 173 17.72 5.94 -11.42
C PRO A 173 18.36 7.02 -10.54
N LYS A 174 19.56 7.47 -10.92
CA LYS A 174 20.32 8.46 -10.13
C LYS A 174 19.56 9.78 -9.99
N GLU A 175 18.75 10.11 -11.00
CA GLU A 175 17.94 11.32 -11.10
C GLU A 175 16.87 11.38 -10.00
N LEU A 176 16.35 10.22 -9.57
CA LEU A 176 15.37 10.14 -8.47
C LEU A 176 16.01 10.34 -7.09
N GLN A 177 17.34 10.36 -7.01
CA GLN A 177 18.10 10.52 -5.76
C GLN A 177 17.56 9.63 -4.64
N ALA A 178 17.32 8.35 -4.95
CA ALA A 178 16.63 7.44 -4.05
C ALA A 178 17.40 7.23 -2.73
N ARG A 179 16.66 7.28 -1.61
CA ARG A 179 17.25 7.19 -0.27
C ARG A 179 16.36 6.41 0.68
N PRO A 180 16.92 5.71 1.68
CA PRO A 180 16.11 5.12 2.73
C PRO A 180 15.59 6.19 3.71
N GLY A 181 14.42 5.95 4.31
CA GLY A 181 13.91 6.81 5.38
C GLY A 181 12.66 6.29 6.07
N VAL A 182 12.26 7.00 7.12
CA VAL A 182 11.11 6.70 7.98
C VAL A 182 9.88 7.46 7.49
N TYR A 183 8.79 6.75 7.25
CA TYR A 183 7.50 7.34 6.86
C TYR A 183 6.59 7.45 8.08
N VAL A 184 5.94 8.58 8.30
CA VAL A 184 4.91 8.72 9.34
C VAL A 184 3.53 8.79 8.71
N GLY A 185 2.65 7.88 9.13
CA GLY A 185 1.25 7.88 8.74
C GLY A 185 0.45 8.82 9.63
N VAL A 186 -0.34 9.72 9.02
CA VAL A 186 -1.28 10.62 9.71
C VAL A 186 -2.71 10.43 9.19
N GLY A 187 -3.69 10.98 9.90
CA GLY A 187 -5.10 10.78 9.58
C GLY A 187 -5.60 11.53 8.34
N GLY A 188 -5.08 12.74 8.07
CA GLY A 188 -5.64 13.65 7.06
C GLY A 188 -7.09 14.07 7.35
N PRO A 189 -7.81 14.68 6.38
CA PRO A 189 -7.37 15.00 5.02
C PRO A 189 -6.65 16.36 4.91
N SER A 190 -6.66 17.17 5.98
CA SER A 190 -5.84 18.39 6.02
C SER A 190 -4.37 18.02 6.00
N TYR A 191 -3.58 18.73 5.19
CA TYR A 191 -2.13 18.68 5.30
C TYR A 191 -1.64 19.24 6.63
N GLU A 192 -0.40 18.91 6.97
CA GLU A 192 0.21 19.28 8.24
C GLU A 192 0.46 20.78 8.31
N THR A 193 0.19 21.35 9.48
CA THR A 193 0.66 22.69 9.85
C THR A 193 2.18 22.70 9.98
N PRO A 194 2.83 23.88 9.88
CA PRO A 194 4.28 23.98 10.10
C PRO A 194 4.73 23.48 11.48
N ALA A 195 3.88 23.57 12.51
CA ALA A 195 4.17 23.06 13.85
C ALA A 195 4.18 21.53 13.88
N GLU A 196 3.20 20.90 13.24
CA GLU A 196 3.14 19.44 13.08
C GLU A 196 4.33 18.93 12.26
N CYS A 197 4.70 19.57 11.14
CA CYS A 197 5.90 19.21 10.39
C CYS A 197 7.18 19.25 11.25
N ARG A 198 7.31 20.22 12.17
CA ARG A 198 8.44 20.28 13.11
C ARG A 198 8.38 19.17 14.14
N LEU A 199 7.19 18.86 14.66
CA LEU A 199 6.97 17.77 15.61
C LEU A 199 7.35 16.42 14.98
N LEU A 200 6.77 16.08 13.83
CA LEU A 200 6.99 14.81 13.15
C LEU A 200 8.47 14.58 12.80
N ARG A 201 9.16 15.64 12.37
CA ARG A 201 10.60 15.59 12.14
C ARG A 201 11.40 15.35 13.44
N ARG A 202 11.00 15.94 14.56
CA ARG A 202 11.63 15.67 15.88
C ARG A 202 11.41 14.24 16.35
N LEU A 203 10.32 13.60 15.93
CA LEU A 203 10.06 12.17 16.15
C LEU A 203 10.91 11.26 15.25
N GLY A 204 11.69 11.81 14.31
CA GLY A 204 12.58 11.06 13.44
C GLY A 204 11.95 10.65 12.10
N ALA A 205 10.78 11.19 11.74
CA ALA A 205 10.17 10.96 10.43
C ALA A 205 10.86 11.78 9.32
N ASP A 206 10.97 11.18 8.14
CA ASP A 206 11.58 11.76 6.95
C ASP A 206 10.54 12.20 5.91
N ALA A 207 9.40 11.52 5.88
CA ALA A 207 8.25 11.86 5.04
C ALA A 207 6.94 11.59 5.81
N VAL A 208 5.89 12.33 5.47
CA VAL A 208 4.55 12.23 6.06
C VAL A 208 3.49 12.00 4.99
N GLY A 209 2.46 11.21 5.31
CA GLY A 209 1.22 11.15 4.53
C GLY A 209 0.21 10.17 5.08
#